data_AF-A0A8J4WPV9-F1
#
_entry.id   AF-A0A8J4WPV9-F1
#
_cell.length_a   1.000
_cell.length_b   1.000
_cell.length_c   1.000
_cell.angle_alpha   90.00
_cell.angle_beta   90.00
_cell.angle_gamma   90.00
#
_symmetry.space_group_name_H-M   'P 1'
#
loop_
_entity.id
_entity.type
_entity.pdbx_description
1 polymer ?
#
loop_
_entity_poly.entity_id
_entity_poly.type
_entity_poly.pdbx_seq_one_letter_code
_entity_poly.pdbx_strand_id
1 'polypeptide(L)'
;MTAIETGHPSLSAEQQSLLPPLTTNGDDTTRSVKLTNWRRTTFVKLQAVPRAQVPISFGLIQPTDAIFACEFNRGESFSANVWIALPLEYPQKAPLLIVDSIKEPAASMNQDKATDSGLSELHLQDLEAETNCFWNEFFPNLTSTTPNGVTSSLPGRWDSNILSCQLARCASCLEALWIAGSNAVTSARCVKYPTRSRPLRYLPSIGAYCHR
;
A
#
# COMPACT_ATOMS: atom_id res chain seq x y z
N MET A 1 7.26 -15.97 -3.17
CA MET A 1 7.43 -15.14 -4.39
C MET A 1 6.46 -15.55 -5.49
N THR A 2 6.33 -16.85 -5.81
CA THR A 2 5.39 -17.37 -6.84
C THR A 2 3.93 -16.89 -6.70
N ALA A 3 3.39 -16.73 -5.48
CA ALA A 3 2.04 -16.21 -5.30
C ALA A 3 1.89 -14.69 -5.59
N ILE A 4 2.95 -13.91 -5.37
CA ILE A 4 2.96 -12.48 -5.71
C ILE A 4 3.05 -12.31 -7.23
N GLU A 5 3.84 -13.18 -7.89
CA GLU A 5 3.94 -13.21 -9.36
C GLU A 5 2.59 -13.52 -10.03
N THR A 6 1.73 -14.29 -9.38
CA THR A 6 0.35 -14.55 -9.86
C THR A 6 -0.66 -13.47 -9.43
N GLY A 7 -0.20 -12.35 -8.84
CA GLY A 7 -1.05 -11.23 -8.45
C GLY A 7 -1.79 -11.41 -7.13
N HIS A 8 -1.50 -12.47 -6.36
CA HIS A 8 -2.20 -12.83 -5.13
C HIS A 8 -1.22 -12.98 -3.95
N PRO A 9 -0.88 -11.87 -3.26
CA PRO A 9 -0.04 -11.93 -2.07
C PRO A 9 -0.63 -12.88 -1.03
N SER A 10 0.15 -13.86 -0.57
CA SER A 10 -0.34 -14.86 0.38
C SER A 10 -0.47 -14.28 1.79
N LEU A 11 -1.69 -14.30 2.32
CA LEU A 11 -2.03 -13.87 3.68
C LEU A 11 -2.63 -15.04 4.47
N SER A 12 -2.42 -15.04 5.79
CA SER A 12 -3.17 -15.92 6.69
C SER A 12 -4.62 -15.45 6.83
N ALA A 13 -5.52 -16.30 7.33
CA ALA A 13 -6.91 -15.92 7.59
C ALA A 13 -6.99 -14.75 8.60
N GLU A 14 -6.13 -14.74 9.61
CA GLU A 14 -6.03 -13.65 10.59
C GLU A 14 -5.63 -12.33 9.91
N GLN A 15 -4.60 -12.35 9.06
CA GLN A 15 -4.15 -11.17 8.32
C GLN A 15 -5.20 -10.67 7.33
N GLN A 16 -5.90 -11.58 6.65
CA GLN A 16 -6.98 -11.24 5.73
C GLN A 16 -8.15 -10.56 6.45
N SER A 17 -8.43 -10.93 7.72
CA SER A 17 -9.48 -10.28 8.52
C SER A 17 -9.19 -8.82 8.87
N LEU A 18 -7.93 -8.37 8.74
CA LEU A 18 -7.50 -6.99 8.99
C LEU A 18 -7.69 -6.08 7.78
N LEU A 19 -8.14 -6.62 6.65
CA LEU A 19 -8.40 -5.91 5.41
C LEU A 19 -9.91 -5.84 5.14
N PRO A 20 -10.37 -4.89 4.31
CA PRO A 20 -11.75 -4.90 3.85
C PRO A 20 -12.08 -6.24 3.16
N PRO A 21 -13.30 -6.75 3.33
CA PRO A 21 -13.73 -7.93 2.59
C PRO A 21 -13.70 -7.65 1.09
N LEU A 22 -13.09 -8.56 0.33
CA LEU A 22 -13.16 -8.53 -1.13
C LEU A 22 -14.64 -8.59 -1.52
N THR A 23 -15.13 -7.62 -2.29
CA THR A 23 -16.53 -7.59 -2.73
C THR A 23 -16.80 -8.79 -3.64
N THR A 24 -17.45 -9.83 -3.11
CA THR A 24 -17.79 -11.08 -3.80
C THR A 24 -19.14 -11.02 -4.53
N ASN A 25 -19.74 -9.84 -4.69
CA ASN A 25 -21.03 -9.71 -5.35
C ASN A 25 -20.88 -9.87 -6.87
N GLY A 26 -20.95 -11.14 -7.32
CA GLY A 26 -21.59 -11.63 -8.55
C GLY A 26 -21.08 -11.22 -9.93
N ASP A 27 -20.58 -9.99 -10.12
CA ASP A 27 -20.30 -9.45 -11.47
C ASP A 27 -19.11 -8.46 -11.50
N ASP A 28 -18.52 -8.13 -10.34
CA ASP A 28 -17.65 -6.96 -10.16
C ASP A 28 -16.15 -7.28 -10.03
N THR A 29 -15.69 -8.42 -10.59
CA THR A 29 -14.25 -8.76 -10.64
C THR A 29 -13.41 -7.77 -11.45
N THR A 30 -14.05 -6.84 -12.15
CA THR A 30 -13.44 -5.70 -12.87
C THR A 30 -13.19 -4.49 -11.98
N ARG A 31 -13.78 -4.42 -10.78
CA ARG A 31 -13.69 -3.27 -9.87
C ARG A 31 -12.76 -3.45 -8.67
N SER A 32 -12.25 -4.64 -8.42
CA SER A 32 -11.23 -4.86 -7.38
C SER A 32 -9.83 -4.48 -7.89
N VAL A 33 -8.99 -4.01 -6.97
CA VAL A 33 -7.61 -3.65 -7.26
C VAL A 33 -6.78 -4.93 -7.43
N LYS A 34 -6.11 -5.08 -8.57
CA LYS A 34 -5.29 -6.25 -8.92
C LYS A 34 -3.83 -5.87 -9.04
N LEU A 35 -2.95 -6.68 -8.45
CA LEU A 35 -1.51 -6.57 -8.68
C LEU A 35 -1.16 -7.28 -9.99
N THR A 36 -0.45 -6.57 -10.86
CA THR A 36 -0.05 -7.02 -12.19
C THR A 36 1.38 -6.56 -12.48
N ASN A 37 1.96 -7.05 -13.58
CA ASN A 37 3.27 -6.59 -14.07
C ASN A 37 4.42 -6.70 -13.03
N TRP A 38 4.34 -7.67 -12.11
CA TRP A 38 5.41 -7.92 -11.14
C TRP A 38 6.69 -8.34 -11.86
N ARG A 39 7.73 -7.53 -11.75
CA ARG A 39 9.01 -7.78 -12.41
C ARG A 39 10.18 -7.33 -11.56
N ARG A 40 11.27 -8.09 -11.64
CA ARG A 40 12.56 -7.66 -11.09
C ARG A 40 13.16 -6.57 -11.97
N THR A 41 13.76 -5.57 -11.34
CA THR A 41 14.39 -4.42 -12.00
C THR A 41 15.72 -4.11 -11.31
N THR A 42 16.36 -3.00 -11.68
CA THR A 42 17.68 -2.63 -11.17
C THR A 42 17.61 -1.37 -10.30
N PHE A 43 18.57 -1.24 -9.37
CA PHE A 43 18.76 -0.03 -8.59
C PHE A 43 18.96 1.21 -9.48
N VAL A 44 19.70 1.07 -10.58
CA VAL A 44 19.90 2.16 -11.57
C VAL A 44 18.58 2.65 -12.16
N LYS A 45 17.63 1.76 -12.44
CA LYS A 45 16.30 2.17 -12.93
C LYS A 45 15.49 2.88 -11.83
N LEU A 46 15.60 2.43 -10.58
CA LEU A 46 14.97 3.09 -9.45
C LEU A 46 15.54 4.50 -9.21
N GLN A 47 16.83 4.72 -9.46
CA GLN A 47 17.45 6.05 -9.36
C GLN A 47 16.89 7.05 -10.37
N ALA A 48 16.18 6.62 -11.42
CA ALA A 48 15.49 7.53 -12.32
C ALA A 48 14.11 7.98 -11.78
N VAL A 49 13.61 7.36 -10.70
CA VAL A 49 12.33 7.68 -10.07
C VAL A 49 12.54 8.84 -9.09
N PRO A 50 11.92 10.02 -9.30
CA PRO A 50 12.13 11.19 -8.45
C PRO A 50 11.76 10.91 -6.98
N ARG A 51 10.66 10.20 -6.76
CA ARG A 51 10.18 9.86 -5.41
C ARG A 51 11.13 8.94 -4.63
N ALA A 52 11.92 8.14 -5.33
CA ALA A 52 12.90 7.24 -4.71
C ALA A 52 14.17 7.97 -4.24
N GLN A 53 14.43 9.22 -4.70
CA GLN A 53 15.66 9.93 -4.36
C GLN A 53 15.80 10.19 -2.87
N VAL A 54 14.71 10.55 -2.22
CA VAL A 54 14.69 10.83 -0.77
C VAL A 54 15.12 9.59 0.02
N PRO A 55 14.45 8.43 -0.08
CA PRO A 55 14.87 7.24 0.67
C PRO A 55 16.25 6.71 0.26
N ILE A 56 16.68 6.90 -0.99
CA ILE A 56 18.06 6.57 -1.41
C ILE A 56 19.07 7.48 -0.70
N SER A 57 18.83 8.79 -0.66
CA SER A 57 19.74 9.76 -0.02
C SER A 57 19.90 9.55 1.48
N PHE A 58 18.84 9.06 2.15
CA PHE A 58 18.86 8.68 3.56
C PHE A 58 19.43 7.28 3.81
N GLY A 59 19.88 6.56 2.77
CA GLY A 59 20.41 5.20 2.89
C GLY A 59 19.37 4.16 3.31
N LEU A 60 18.07 4.46 3.14
CA LEU A 60 17.01 3.49 3.43
C LEU A 60 16.98 2.39 2.36
N ILE A 61 17.29 2.76 1.12
CA ILE A 61 17.46 1.86 -0.03
C ILE A 61 18.93 1.81 -0.42
N GLN A 62 19.47 0.60 -0.54
CA GLN A 62 20.86 0.35 -0.88
C GLN A 62 21.01 -0.24 -2.27
N PRO A 63 22.17 -0.06 -2.95
CA PRO A 63 22.43 -0.69 -4.25
C PRO A 63 22.39 -2.22 -4.23
N THR A 64 22.57 -2.82 -3.05
CA THR A 64 22.51 -4.26 -2.81
C THR A 64 21.09 -4.80 -2.70
N ASP A 65 20.09 -3.93 -2.56
CA ASP A 65 18.69 -4.33 -2.41
C ASP A 65 18.15 -4.96 -3.70
N ALA A 66 17.30 -5.97 -3.55
CA ALA A 66 16.57 -6.52 -4.68
C ALA A 66 15.42 -5.58 -5.03
N ILE A 67 15.48 -5.01 -6.23
CA ILE A 67 14.45 -4.06 -6.68
C ILE A 67 13.41 -4.76 -7.54
N PHE A 68 12.14 -4.49 -7.25
CA PHE A 68 11.00 -4.92 -8.05
C PHE A 68 10.15 -3.73 -8.43
N ALA A 69 9.36 -3.90 -9.49
CA ALA A 69 8.31 -2.98 -9.88
C ALA A 69 7.04 -3.78 -10.14
N CYS A 70 5.89 -3.23 -9.79
CA CYS A 70 4.59 -3.78 -10.11
C CYS A 70 3.58 -2.65 -10.40
N GLU A 71 2.45 -3.05 -10.95
CA GLU A 71 1.34 -2.15 -11.23
C GLU A 71 0.08 -2.65 -10.55
N PHE A 72 -0.59 -1.77 -9.82
CA PHE A 72 -1.93 -2.03 -9.31
C PHE A 72 -2.95 -1.43 -10.27
N ASN A 73 -3.92 -2.24 -10.70
CA ASN A 73 -4.93 -1.84 -11.67
C ASN A 73 -6.34 -2.04 -11.11
N ARG A 74 -7.25 -1.11 -11.39
CA ARG A 74 -8.68 -1.23 -11.13
C ARG A 74 -9.47 -0.87 -12.39
N GLY A 75 -10.09 -1.87 -13.00
CA GLY A 75 -10.66 -1.74 -14.34
C GLY A 75 -9.60 -1.29 -15.35
N GLU A 76 -10.04 -0.60 -16.41
CA GLU A 76 -9.15 -0.09 -17.47
C GLU A 76 -8.67 1.35 -17.22
N SER A 77 -9.23 2.00 -16.21
CA SER A 77 -9.14 3.46 -16.02
C SER A 77 -8.19 3.89 -14.91
N PHE A 78 -7.94 3.01 -13.94
CA PHE A 78 -7.15 3.33 -12.76
C PHE A 78 -5.91 2.45 -12.71
N SER A 79 -4.74 3.06 -12.58
CA SER A 79 -3.50 2.33 -12.39
C SER A 79 -2.54 3.03 -11.44
N ALA A 80 -1.70 2.27 -10.74
CA ALA A 80 -0.68 2.80 -9.86
C ALA A 80 0.63 2.02 -10.04
N ASN A 81 1.72 2.73 -10.29
CA ASN A 81 3.06 2.15 -10.40
C ASN A 81 3.74 2.15 -9.02
N VAL A 82 4.17 0.97 -8.57
CA VAL A 82 4.82 0.81 -7.28
C VAL A 82 6.17 0.13 -7.45
N TRP A 83 7.19 0.71 -6.85
CA TRP A 83 8.52 0.14 -6.76
C TRP A 83 8.73 -0.44 -5.36
N ILE A 84 9.46 -1.55 -5.30
CA ILE A 84 9.75 -2.25 -4.05
C ILE A 84 11.25 -2.39 -3.94
N ALA A 85 11.82 -1.89 -2.84
CA ALA A 85 13.18 -2.19 -2.43
C ALA A 85 13.13 -3.27 -1.34
N LEU A 86 13.60 -4.46 -1.67
CA LEU A 86 13.70 -5.59 -0.75
C LEU A 86 15.14 -5.67 -0.20
N PRO A 87 15.35 -5.36 1.09
CA PRO A 87 16.69 -5.40 1.69
C PRO A 87 17.22 -6.83 1.79
N LEU A 88 18.55 -6.99 1.74
CA LEU A 88 19.20 -8.29 1.92
C LEU A 88 18.91 -8.91 3.28
N GLU A 89 18.67 -8.07 4.29
CA GLU A 89 18.37 -8.52 5.64
C GLU A 89 16.96 -9.11 5.75
N TYR A 90 16.09 -9.01 4.74
CA TYR A 90 14.71 -9.50 4.82
C TYR A 90 14.61 -10.97 5.31
N PRO A 91 13.71 -11.32 6.25
CA PRO A 91 12.65 -10.48 6.84
C PRO A 91 13.06 -9.60 8.05
N GLN A 92 14.32 -9.68 8.50
CA GLN A 92 15.15 -8.59 9.06
C GLN A 92 14.51 -7.21 9.29
N LYS A 93 14.33 -6.62 8.12
CA LYS A 93 14.09 -5.25 7.81
C LYS A 93 12.98 -5.29 6.76
N ALA A 94 11.93 -4.54 7.01
CA ALA A 94 10.79 -4.52 6.11
C ALA A 94 11.21 -3.98 4.72
N PRO A 95 10.60 -4.48 3.64
CA PRO A 95 10.70 -3.85 2.33
C PRO A 95 10.17 -2.41 2.38
N LEU A 96 10.69 -1.57 1.48
CA LEU A 96 10.20 -0.22 1.27
C LEU A 96 9.44 -0.15 -0.05
N LEU A 97 8.18 0.27 0.01
CA LEU A 97 7.33 0.52 -1.16
C LEU A 97 7.37 2.00 -1.51
N ILE A 98 7.55 2.31 -2.78
CA ILE A 98 7.54 3.67 -3.33
C ILE A 98 6.44 3.75 -4.36
N VAL A 99 5.48 4.66 -4.16
CA VAL A 99 4.35 4.85 -5.06
C VAL A 99 4.67 5.97 -6.03
N ASP A 100 5.16 5.60 -7.22
CA ASP A 100 5.70 6.54 -8.21
C ASP A 100 4.59 7.41 -8.83
N SER A 101 3.52 6.79 -9.29
CA SER A 101 2.43 7.49 -9.97
C SER A 101 1.10 6.79 -9.77
N ILE A 102 0.03 7.55 -9.62
CA ILE A 102 -1.35 7.05 -9.67
C ILE A 102 -2.08 7.76 -10.82
N LYS A 103 -2.64 6.97 -11.73
CA LYS A 103 -3.47 7.41 -12.85
C LYS A 103 -4.95 7.22 -12.49
N GLU A 104 -5.72 8.29 -12.65
CA GLU A 104 -7.19 8.29 -12.54
C GLU A 104 -7.81 8.65 -13.91
N PRO A 105 -9.03 8.20 -14.24
CA PRO A 105 -9.70 8.58 -15.48
C PRO A 105 -9.93 10.08 -15.54
N ALA A 106 -9.70 10.68 -16.71
CA ALA A 106 -9.85 12.12 -16.98
C ALA A 106 -11.31 12.64 -16.94
N ALA A 107 -12.26 11.87 -16.39
CA ALA A 107 -13.70 12.14 -16.46
C ALA A 107 -14.29 12.74 -15.18
N SER A 108 -13.49 13.38 -14.31
CA SER A 108 -14.01 14.14 -13.18
C SER A 108 -13.68 15.62 -13.33
N MET A 109 -14.73 16.37 -13.69
CA MET A 109 -14.87 17.82 -13.76
C MET A 109 -14.55 18.51 -15.08
N ASN A 110 -15.53 19.31 -15.50
CA ASN A 110 -15.51 20.28 -16.59
C ASN A 110 -14.12 20.89 -16.78
N GLN A 111 -13.56 20.66 -17.97
CA GLN A 111 -12.33 21.28 -18.42
C GLN A 111 -12.54 22.78 -18.57
N ASP A 112 -12.13 23.52 -17.54
CA ASP A 112 -11.67 24.90 -17.65
C ASP A 112 -10.62 25.15 -16.55
N LYS A 113 -9.52 24.39 -16.63
CA LYS A 113 -8.15 24.72 -16.20
C LYS A 113 -7.32 23.43 -16.09
N ALA A 114 -6.33 23.32 -16.97
CA ALA A 114 -5.35 22.25 -17.00
C ALA A 114 -4.33 22.35 -15.84
N THR A 115 -4.79 22.12 -14.60
CA THR A 115 -3.89 22.01 -13.43
C THR A 115 -4.43 20.94 -12.47
N ASP A 116 -3.69 19.84 -12.35
CA ASP A 116 -3.71 18.85 -11.26
C ASP A 116 -5.01 18.10 -10.93
N SER A 117 -5.46 17.25 -11.85
CA SER A 117 -6.38 16.15 -11.53
C SER A 117 -5.67 14.89 -10.98
N GLY A 118 -4.37 15.00 -10.63
CA GLY A 118 -3.61 13.93 -9.98
C GLY A 118 -3.81 13.94 -8.47
N LEU A 119 -3.78 12.78 -7.82
CA LEU A 119 -3.66 12.73 -6.36
C LEU A 119 -2.45 13.57 -5.94
N SER A 120 -2.65 14.52 -5.02
CA SER A 120 -1.56 15.35 -4.52
C SER A 120 -0.42 14.50 -3.95
N GLU A 121 0.81 15.01 -4.04
CA GLU A 121 2.02 14.44 -3.43
C GLU A 121 1.82 13.94 -2.00
N LEU A 122 0.98 14.64 -1.24
CA LEU A 122 0.64 14.31 0.14
C LEU A 122 -0.18 13.02 0.28
N HIS A 123 -1.08 12.73 -0.66
CA HIS A 123 -1.83 11.46 -0.66
C HIS A 123 -0.91 10.27 -0.93
N LEU A 124 0.08 10.45 -1.81
CA LEU A 124 1.09 9.42 -2.06
C LEU A 124 1.94 9.19 -0.81
N GLN A 125 2.29 10.26 -0.10
CA GLN A 125 3.04 10.16 1.16
C GLN A 125 2.23 9.46 2.25
N ASP A 126 0.94 9.77 2.39
CA ASP A 126 0.06 9.10 3.34
C ASP A 126 -0.07 7.59 3.01
N LEU A 127 -0.22 7.26 1.71
CA LEU A 127 -0.27 5.87 1.24
C LEU A 127 1.03 5.12 1.55
N GLU A 128 2.19 5.74 1.28
CA GLU A 128 3.48 5.15 1.61
C GLU A 128 3.67 4.98 3.11
N ALA A 129 3.20 5.93 3.93
CA ALA A 129 3.23 5.79 5.38
C ALA A 129 2.38 4.59 5.85
N GLU A 130 1.17 4.43 5.32
CA GLU A 130 0.30 3.28 5.59
C GLU A 130 0.98 1.93 5.32
N THR A 131 1.69 1.84 4.19
CA THR A 131 2.35 0.59 3.77
C THR A 131 3.70 0.37 4.45
N ASN A 132 4.49 1.42 4.65
CA ASN A 132 5.88 1.30 5.11
C ASN A 132 6.04 1.44 6.62
N CYS A 133 5.22 2.23 7.30
CA CYS A 133 5.38 2.51 8.73
C CYS A 133 4.55 1.59 9.62
N PHE A 134 3.42 1.09 9.10
CA PHE A 134 2.42 0.41 9.94
C PHE A 134 2.21 -1.06 9.61
N TRP A 135 3.11 -1.68 8.83
CA TRP A 135 3.01 -3.08 8.41
C TRP A 135 2.95 -4.06 9.60
N ASN A 136 3.49 -3.68 10.74
CA ASN A 136 3.52 -4.48 11.96
C ASN A 136 2.11 -4.71 12.56
N GLU A 137 1.12 -3.90 12.19
CA GLU A 137 -0.29 -4.09 12.61
C GLU A 137 -0.88 -5.42 12.09
N PHE A 138 -0.30 -6.02 11.05
CA PHE A 138 -0.67 -7.36 10.59
C PHE A 138 -0.19 -8.49 11.51
N PHE A 139 0.61 -8.16 12.52
CA PHE A 139 1.25 -9.11 13.42
C PHE A 139 0.98 -8.72 14.89
N PRO A 140 -0.30 -8.75 15.34
CA PRO A 140 -0.71 -8.27 16.66
C PRO A 140 0.01 -8.97 17.82
N ASN A 141 0.42 -10.22 17.63
CA ASN A 141 1.17 -11.02 18.60
C ASN A 141 2.60 -10.52 18.87
N LEU A 142 3.10 -9.52 18.11
CA LEU A 142 4.39 -8.87 18.37
C LEU A 142 4.29 -7.77 19.45
N THR A 143 3.08 -7.26 19.72
CA THR A 143 2.87 -6.10 20.61
C THR A 143 2.36 -6.45 22.00
N SER A 144 2.21 -7.74 22.33
CA SER A 144 1.84 -8.16 23.68
C SER A 144 2.99 -7.94 24.66
N THR A 145 3.11 -6.71 25.15
CA THR A 145 3.96 -6.39 26.29
C THR A 145 3.27 -6.96 27.52
N THR A 146 3.75 -8.09 28.04
CA THR A 146 3.40 -8.52 29.39
C THR A 146 3.93 -7.47 30.39
N PRO A 147 3.17 -7.09 31.43
CA PRO A 147 3.56 -6.03 32.37
C PRO A 147 4.75 -6.37 33.29
N ASN A 148 5.39 -7.52 33.08
CA ASN A 148 6.61 -7.90 33.79
C ASN A 148 7.76 -7.83 32.80
N GLY A 149 8.64 -6.82 32.98
CA GLY A 149 9.77 -6.45 32.14
C GLY A 149 10.83 -7.52 31.98
N VAL A 150 10.46 -8.65 31.39
CA VAL A 150 11.35 -9.61 30.77
C VAL A 150 11.12 -9.44 29.27
N THR A 151 12.01 -8.72 28.61
CA THR A 151 12.13 -8.80 27.15
C THR A 151 12.53 -10.23 26.83
N SER A 152 11.55 -11.11 26.69
CA SER A 152 11.78 -12.38 26.01
C SER A 152 12.08 -12.00 24.57
N SER A 153 13.36 -12.10 24.20
CA SER A 153 13.76 -12.23 22.81
C SER A 153 13.04 -13.47 22.28
N LEU A 154 11.85 -13.29 21.70
CA LEU A 154 11.13 -14.36 21.02
C LEU A 154 11.96 -14.74 19.80
N PRO A 155 12.53 -15.96 19.75
CA PRO A 155 13.23 -16.42 18.58
C PRO A 155 12.19 -16.87 17.54
N GLY A 156 12.21 -16.28 16.34
CA GLY A 156 11.82 -17.02 15.13
C GLY A 156 10.42 -16.84 14.57
N ARG A 157 9.80 -15.64 14.59
CA ARG A 157 8.52 -15.44 13.88
C ARG A 157 8.34 -14.09 13.20
N TRP A 158 9.38 -13.60 12.54
CA TRP A 158 9.14 -12.73 11.39
C TRP A 158 8.61 -13.62 10.29
N ASP A 159 7.28 -13.77 10.29
CA ASP A 159 6.59 -14.47 9.21
C ASP A 159 7.03 -13.81 7.90
N SER A 160 7.51 -14.65 6.98
CA SER A 160 8.17 -14.28 5.72
C SER A 160 7.28 -13.53 4.73
N ASN A 161 6.11 -13.04 5.17
CA ASN A 161 5.07 -12.45 4.35
C ASN A 161 4.78 -10.97 4.67
N ILE A 162 5.73 -10.25 5.30
CA ILE A 162 5.66 -8.78 5.47
C ILE A 162 5.36 -8.10 4.13
N LEU A 163 6.11 -8.47 3.08
CA LEU A 163 5.89 -7.94 1.74
C LEU A 163 4.46 -8.18 1.24
N SER A 164 3.91 -9.38 1.48
CA SER A 164 2.53 -9.70 1.08
C SER A 164 1.52 -8.80 1.79
N CYS A 165 1.72 -8.56 3.10
CA CYS A 165 0.87 -7.70 3.90
C CYS A 165 0.94 -6.24 3.43
N GLN A 166 2.14 -5.74 3.11
CA GLN A 166 2.33 -4.40 2.56
C GLN A 166 1.65 -4.23 1.20
N LEU A 167 1.80 -5.20 0.30
CA LEU A 167 1.13 -5.17 -1.02
C LEU A 167 -0.39 -5.22 -0.90
N ALA A 168 -0.92 -6.04 0.01
CA ALA A 168 -2.35 -6.12 0.24
C ALA A 168 -2.93 -4.83 0.86
N ARG A 169 -2.20 -4.22 1.80
CA ARG A 169 -2.55 -2.89 2.30
C ARG A 169 -2.48 -1.82 1.21
N CYS A 170 -1.45 -1.85 0.39
CA CYS A 170 -1.31 -0.93 -0.75
C CYS A 170 -2.54 -1.02 -1.66
N ALA A 171 -2.99 -2.23 -2.00
CA ALA A 171 -4.20 -2.44 -2.79
C ALA A 171 -5.46 -1.87 -2.11
N SER A 172 -5.64 -2.14 -0.82
CA SER A 172 -6.78 -1.62 -0.03
C SER A 172 -6.78 -0.09 0.05
N CYS A 173 -5.63 0.54 0.30
CA CYS A 173 -5.54 1.99 0.35
C CYS A 173 -5.76 2.62 -1.03
N LEU A 174 -5.26 2.02 -2.11
CA LEU A 174 -5.56 2.45 -3.49
C LEU A 174 -7.05 2.35 -3.81
N GLU A 175 -7.70 1.27 -3.35
CA GLU A 175 -9.15 1.12 -3.48
C GLU A 175 -9.92 2.24 -2.77
N ALA A 176 -9.53 2.57 -1.52
CA ALA A 176 -10.11 3.68 -0.77
C ALA A 176 -9.93 5.02 -1.48
N LEU A 177 -8.73 5.27 -2.04
CA LEU A 177 -8.43 6.46 -2.82
C LEU A 177 -9.31 6.56 -4.07
N TRP A 178 -9.41 5.48 -4.85
CA TRP A 178 -10.16 5.49 -6.12
C TRP A 178 -11.69 5.49 -5.92
N ILE A 179 -12.22 4.81 -4.90
CA ILE A 179 -13.66 4.86 -4.58
C ILE A 179 -14.07 6.26 -4.12
N ALA A 180 -13.23 6.92 -3.29
CA ALA A 180 -13.51 8.28 -2.83
C ALA A 180 -13.56 9.31 -3.98
N GLY A 181 -12.89 9.03 -5.11
CA GLY A 181 -12.90 9.89 -6.30
C GLY A 181 -14.15 9.76 -7.19
N SER A 182 -14.91 8.66 -7.12
CA SER A 182 -15.96 8.33 -8.10
C SER A 182 -17.42 8.65 -7.70
N ASN A 183 -17.68 9.33 -6.58
CA ASN A 183 -19.03 9.66 -6.03
C ASN A 183 -19.90 8.44 -5.63
N ALA A 184 -19.91 8.03 -4.35
CA ALA A 184 -21.05 7.31 -3.71
C ALA A 184 -20.96 7.25 -2.16
N VAL A 185 -21.67 8.17 -1.49
CA VAL A 185 -22.53 8.04 -0.28
C VAL A 185 -22.18 7.20 0.99
N THR A 186 -21.16 6.34 1.08
CA THR A 186 -21.08 5.42 2.26
C THR A 186 -19.84 5.49 3.17
N SER A 187 -18.91 6.43 2.96
CA SER A 187 -17.93 6.75 4.01
C SER A 187 -17.80 8.26 4.10
N ALA A 188 -17.81 8.77 5.33
CA ALA A 188 -17.83 10.19 5.63
C ALA A 188 -16.88 10.95 4.69
N ARG A 189 -17.41 11.97 3.99
CA ARG A 189 -16.64 12.98 3.25
C ARG A 189 -15.81 13.85 4.20
N CYS A 190 -15.20 13.25 5.21
CA CYS A 190 -14.31 13.91 6.15
C CYS A 190 -12.94 13.88 5.50
N VAL A 191 -12.68 14.90 4.70
CA VAL A 191 -11.32 15.29 4.37
C VAL A 191 -10.71 15.88 5.65
N LYS A 192 -9.58 15.37 6.13
CA LYS A 192 -8.96 15.91 7.36
C LYS A 192 -8.21 17.19 7.00
N TYR A 193 -8.64 18.31 7.58
CA TYR A 193 -7.92 19.58 7.43
C TYR A 193 -6.69 19.61 8.35
N PRO A 194 -5.60 20.30 7.97
CA PRO A 194 -5.46 21.16 6.78
C PRO A 194 -4.97 20.42 5.52
N THR A 195 -4.42 19.22 5.67
CA THR A 195 -3.74 18.44 4.62
C THR A 195 -4.68 17.95 3.52
N ARG A 196 -5.97 17.95 3.81
CA ARG A 196 -7.00 17.32 3.00
C ARG A 196 -6.77 15.82 2.78
N SER A 197 -6.12 15.15 3.75
CA SER A 197 -5.86 13.72 3.67
C SER A 197 -7.17 12.92 3.61
N ARG A 198 -7.08 11.73 3.01
CA ARG A 198 -8.18 10.78 2.90
C ARG A 198 -8.03 9.69 3.97
N PRO A 199 -9.14 9.10 4.44
CA PRO A 199 -9.08 8.00 5.40
C PRO A 199 -8.54 6.75 4.71
N LEU A 200 -7.33 6.32 5.08
CA LEU A 200 -6.66 5.14 4.50
C LEU A 200 -6.58 3.96 5.46
N ARG A 201 -6.76 4.19 6.77
CA ARG A 201 -6.72 3.14 7.79
C ARG A 201 -8.04 2.41 7.84
N TYR A 202 -8.06 1.11 7.54
CA TYR A 202 -9.23 0.28 7.73
C TYR A 202 -9.34 -0.20 9.19
N LEU A 203 -10.53 -0.10 9.78
CA LEU A 203 -10.84 -0.61 11.11
C LEU A 203 -11.84 -1.79 11.00
N PRO A 204 -11.38 -3.04 11.14
CA PRO A 204 -12.24 -4.22 11.01
C PRO A 204 -13.42 -4.25 11.98
N SER A 205 -13.25 -3.72 13.20
CA SER A 205 -14.30 -3.70 14.23
C SER A 205 -15.55 -2.91 13.84
N ILE A 206 -15.40 -1.91 12.97
CA ILE A 206 -16.50 -1.06 12.49
C ILE A 206 -16.74 -1.20 10.98
N GLY A 207 -15.88 -1.95 10.27
CA GLY A 207 -15.99 -2.17 8.83
C GLY A 207 -15.81 -0.90 7.99
N ALA A 208 -15.01 0.07 8.43
CA ALA A 208 -14.89 1.37 7.79
C ALA A 208 -13.45 1.89 7.73
N TYR A 209 -13.18 2.74 6.74
CA TYR A 209 -11.95 3.53 6.68
C TYR A 209 -12.04 4.76 7.58
N CYS A 210 -10.99 5.03 8.34
CA CYS A 210 -10.82 6.20 9.16
C CYS A 210 -9.50 6.92 8.88
N HIS A 211 -9.38 8.15 9.37
CA HIS A 211 -8.08 8.82 9.43
C HIS A 211 -7.17 8.14 10.44
N ARG A 212 -5.87 8.27 10.22
CA ARG A 212 -4.91 8.13 11.31
C ARG A 212 -4.94 9.36 12.22
#